data_AF-A0A838U3E1-F1
#
_entry.id   AF-A0A838U3E1-F1
#
_cell.length_a   1.000
_cell.length_b   1.000
_cell.length_c   1.000
_cell.angle_alpha   90.00
_cell.angle_beta   90.00
_cell.angle_gamma   90.00
#
_symmetry.space_group_name_H-M   'P 1'
#
loop_
_entity.id
_entity.type
_entity.pdbx_description
1 polymer ?
#
loop_
_entity_poly.entity_id
_entity_poly.type
_entity_poly.pdbx_seq_one_letter_code
_entity_poly.pdbx_strand_id
1 'polypeptide(L)' 'MKIDAVPHRINSGIIYLERLGIFFGQCSEICGVNHGFMPICVKSVQIENYLH' A
#
# COMPACT_ATOMS: atom_id res chain seq x y z
N MET A 1 4.18 -0.52 -6.82
CA MET A 1 4.41 0.87 -6.39
C MET A 1 5.36 0.85 -5.19
N LYS A 2 6.35 1.75 -5.12
CA LYS A 2 7.19 1.99 -3.93
C LYS A 2 7.27 3.51 -3.73
N ILE A 3 7.00 3.97 -2.52
CA ILE A 3 7.23 5.36 -2.09
C ILE A 3 7.79 5.30 -0.68
N ASP A 4 8.88 6.02 -0.43
CA ASP A 4 9.48 6.06 0.90
C ASP A 4 8.63 6.91 1.86
N ALA A 5 8.42 6.40 3.06
CA ALA A 5 7.80 7.13 4.16
C ALA A 5 8.88 7.92 4.92
N VAL A 6 9.10 9.17 4.52
CA VAL A 6 10.11 10.04 5.13
C VAL A 6 9.44 10.99 6.14
N PRO A 7 9.86 11.02 7.41
CA PRO A 7 9.32 11.96 8.39
C PRO A 7 9.39 13.41 7.90
N HIS A 8 8.32 14.17 8.14
CA HIS A 8 8.16 15.58 7.74
C HIS A 8 8.07 15.85 6.23
N ARG A 9 7.92 14.81 5.39
CA ARG A 9 7.64 14.98 3.95
C ARG A 9 6.33 14.28 3.59
N ILE A 10 5.54 14.90 2.73
CA ILE A 10 4.36 14.28 2.12
C ILE A 10 4.75 13.88 0.70
N ASN A 11 4.94 12.57 0.49
CA ASN A 11 5.17 12.01 -0.84
C ASN A 11 3.83 11.49 -1.38
N SER A 12 3.47 11.85 -2.60
CA SER A 12 2.25 11.39 -3.27
C SER A 12 2.57 10.50 -4.47
N GLY A 13 1.64 9.61 -4.79
CA GLY A 13 1.67 8.81 -6.01
C GLY A 13 0.29 8.31 -6.34
N ILE A 14 0.14 7.79 -7.57
CA ILE A 14 -1.15 7.36 -8.10
C ILE A 14 -1.15 5.83 -8.18
N ILE A 15 -2.24 5.22 -7.71
CA ILE A 15 -2.53 3.80 -7.91
C ILE A 15 -3.78 3.74 -8.78
N TYR A 16 -3.68 3.04 -9.90
CA TYR A 16 -4.82 2.69 -10.74
C TYR A 16 -4.88 1.17 -10.86
N LEU A 17 -6.02 0.58 -10.47
CA LEU A 17 -6.21 -0.87 -10.43
C LEU A 17 -7.17 -1.28 -11.55
N GLU A 18 -6.65 -1.92 -12.59
CA GLU A 18 -7.44 -2.37 -13.74
C GLU A 18 -8.20 -3.68 -13.50
N ARG A 19 -7.87 -4.38 -12.40
CA ARG A 19 -8.40 -5.71 -12.10
C ARG A 19 -8.83 -5.80 -10.63
N LEU A 20 -9.94 -6.50 -10.40
CA LEU A 20 -10.39 -6.86 -9.06
C LEU A 20 -9.45 -7.89 -8.43
N GLY A 21 -9.25 -7.83 -7.12
CA GLY A 21 -8.36 -8.76 -6.42
C GLY A 21 -7.72 -8.20 -5.16
N ILE A 22 -6.80 -8.96 -4.59
CA ILE A 22 -6.01 -8.58 -3.43
C ILE A 22 -4.54 -8.54 -3.84
N PHE A 23 -3.89 -7.41 -3.55
CA PHE A 23 -2.49 -7.16 -3.88
C PHE A 23 -1.70 -7.00 -2.58
N PHE A 24 -0.56 -7.67 -2.49
CA PHE A 24 0.30 -7.64 -1.31
C PHE A 24 1.61 -6.90 -1.59
N GLY A 25 2.13 -6.24 -0.55
CA GLY A 25 3.42 -5.58 -0.53
C GLY A 25 4.10 -5.75 0.83
N GLN A 26 5.37 -5.35 0.91
CA GLN A 26 6.17 -5.37 2.13
C GLN A 26 6.89 -4.03 2.27
N CYS A 27 7.26 -3.68 3.52
CA CYS A 27 8.19 -2.58 3.74
C CYS A 27 9.49 -2.83 2.96
N SER A 28 10.02 -1.80 2.31
CA SER A 28 11.19 -1.89 1.42
C SER A 28 12.34 -0.99 1.86
N GLU A 29 12.33 -0.56 3.13
CA GLU A 29 13.38 0.23 3.76
C GLU A 29 13.53 -0.22 5.23
N ILE A 30 14.76 -0.47 5.68
CA ILE A 30 14.96 -1.00 7.04
C ILE A 30 14.51 0.03 8.09
N CYS A 31 13.54 -0.37 8.91
CA CYS A 31 12.85 0.56 9.83
C CYS A 31 12.82 0.08 11.30
N GLY A 32 13.59 -0.94 11.64
CA GLY A 32 13.71 -1.49 13.00
C GLY A 32 13.52 -3.00 13.07
N VAL A 33 13.41 -3.54 14.30
CA VAL A 33 13.36 -4.98 14.58
C VAL A 33 12.21 -5.69 13.86
N ASN A 34 11.08 -5.01 13.68
CA ASN A 34 9.88 -5.58 13.05
C ASN A 34 9.77 -5.29 11.55
N HIS A 35 10.86 -4.87 10.88
CA HIS A 35 10.86 -4.48 9.48
C HIS A 35 10.22 -5.53 8.54
N GLY A 36 10.40 -6.82 8.80
CA GLY A 36 9.80 -7.91 8.00
C GLY A 36 8.36 -8.30 8.37
N PHE A 37 7.79 -7.72 9.43
CA PHE A 37 6.47 -8.09 9.97
C PHE A 37 5.41 -6.99 9.76
N MET A 38 5.61 -6.13 8.77
CA MET A 38 4.70 -5.03 8.42
C MET A 38 4.25 -5.13 6.94
N PRO A 39 3.35 -6.08 6.64
CA PRO A 39 2.81 -6.24 5.29
C PRO A 39 1.85 -5.11 4.91
N ILE A 40 1.69 -4.89 3.60
CA ILE A 40 0.70 -3.99 3.01
C ILE A 40 -0.28 -4.84 2.19
N CYS A 41 -1.58 -4.61 2.34
CA CYS A 41 -2.62 -5.28 1.60
C CYS A 41 -3.57 -4.25 0.97
N VAL A 42 -3.76 -4.32 -0.35
CA VAL A 42 -4.68 -3.49 -1.11
C VAL A 42 -5.73 -4.38 -1.74
N LYS A 43 -7.00 -4.13 -1.45
CA LYS A 43 -8.13 -4.85 -2.05
C LYS A 43 -8.81 -3.96 -3.08
N SER A 44 -8.83 -4.41 -4.33
CA SER A 44 -9.63 -3.83 -5.41
C SER A 44 -11.02 -4.46 -5.38
N VAL A 45 -12.04 -3.62 -5.20
CA VAL A 45 -13.45 -4.00 -5.17
C VAL A 45 -14.24 -3.19 -6.18
N GLN A 46 -15.44 -3.67 -6.53
CA GLN A 46 -16.39 -2.87 -7.30
C GLN A 46 -16.82 -1.64 -6.48
N ILE A 47 -17.24 -0.58 -7.16
CA ILE A 47 -17.56 0.72 -6.54
C ILE A 47 -18.70 0.59 -5.53
N GLU A 48 -19.69 -0.25 -5.83
CA GLU A 48 -20.83 -0.50 -4.94
C GLU A 48 -20.36 -1.08 -3.59
N ASN A 49 -19.41 -2.01 -3.63
CA ASN A 49 -18.83 -2.64 -2.42
C ASN A 49 -17.84 -1.72 -1.68
N TYR A 50 -17.43 -0.59 -2.27
CA TYR A 50 -16.58 0.40 -1.62
C TYR A 50 -17.40 1.49 -0.92
N LEU A 51 -18.54 1.86 -1.51
CA LEU A 51 -19.41 2.93 -1.01
C LEU A 51 -20.44 2.43 0.03
N HIS A 52 -20.70 1.12 0.08
CA HIS A 52 -21.60 0.46 1.03
C HIS A 52 -20.82 -0.38 2.03
#